data_AF-A0A934WYB8-F1
#
_entry.id   AF-A0A934WYB8-F1
#
_cell.length_a   1.000
_cell.length_b   1.000
_cell.length_c   1.000
_cell.angle_alpha   90.00
_cell.angle_beta   90.00
_cell.angle_gamma   90.00
#
_symmetry.space_group_name_H-M   'P 1'
#
loop_
_entity.id
_entity.type
_entity.pdbx_description
1 polymer ?
#
loop_
_entity_poly.entity_id
_entity_poly.type
_entity_poly.pdbx_seq_one_letter_code
_entity_poly.pdbx_strand_id
1 'polypeptide(L)'
;MEKGLFEKIFMGNLNKNFQSRSKYFDFEFYVFSELGGIVFEINKCLILEFHRASITLTNNLLERLLKLSLIYDEAGIGPKPVEDWGATFAGPNKKYSSISLGNSIEKCKKLDLVTEKEKAFLFDTIRELMRNGFSHADSSKILNGIPDETTMFQGSFSNPTEIKPVTVNQKIIPFMQAVHIENFAKENAANYFDYVFELIKKIDQRLIDRNKKTSI
;
A
#
# COMPACT_ATOMS: atom_id res chain seq x y z
N MET A 1 11.64 14.57 22.49
CA MET A 1 11.21 13.31 23.15
C MET A 1 12.42 12.73 23.85
N GLU A 2 12.28 12.31 25.10
CA GLU A 2 13.35 11.64 25.84
C GLU A 2 13.55 10.21 25.33
N LYS A 3 14.80 9.73 25.26
CA LYS A 3 15.14 8.39 24.75
C LYS A 3 14.37 7.27 25.47
N GLY A 4 14.31 7.29 26.80
CA GLY A 4 13.63 6.23 27.57
C GLY A 4 12.13 6.14 27.28
N LEU A 5 11.47 7.30 27.04
CA LEU A 5 10.07 7.32 26.62
C LEU A 5 9.89 6.75 25.21
N PHE A 6 10.79 7.08 24.28
CA PHE A 6 10.77 6.52 22.93
C PHE A 6 10.92 5.00 22.95
N GLU A 7 11.90 4.47 23.70
CA GLU A 7 12.14 3.03 23.84
C GLU A 7 10.90 2.31 24.43
N LYS A 8 10.27 2.90 25.45
CA LYS A 8 9.06 2.33 26.05
C LYS A 8 7.90 2.24 25.07
N ILE A 9 7.66 3.29 24.28
CA ILE A 9 6.60 3.30 23.25
C ILE A 9 6.91 2.26 22.18
N PHE A 10 8.15 2.24 21.70
CA PHE A 10 8.60 1.32 20.65
C PHE A 10 8.42 -0.15 21.07
N MET A 11 8.89 -0.50 22.27
CA MET A 11 8.74 -1.85 22.82
C MET A 11 7.28 -2.20 23.10
N GLY A 12 6.47 -1.23 23.53
CA GLY A 12 5.03 -1.41 23.70
C GLY A 12 4.34 -1.82 22.40
N ASN A 13 4.62 -1.09 21.32
CA ASN A 13 4.06 -1.39 19.99
C ASN A 13 4.54 -2.74 19.46
N LEU A 14 5.84 -3.04 19.60
CA LEU A 14 6.40 -4.33 19.22
C LEU A 14 5.67 -5.48 19.93
N ASN A 15 5.60 -5.46 21.26
CA ASN A 15 5.00 -6.55 22.03
C ASN A 15 3.50 -6.72 21.74
N LYS A 16 2.78 -5.61 21.53
CA LYS A 16 1.35 -5.60 21.21
C LYS A 16 1.07 -6.21 19.83
N ASN A 17 1.86 -5.85 18.82
CA ASN A 17 1.51 -6.11 17.42
C ASN A 17 2.28 -7.29 16.80
N PHE A 18 3.37 -7.77 17.42
CA PHE A 18 4.23 -8.80 16.82
C PHE A 18 3.48 -10.10 16.51
N GLN A 19 2.69 -10.61 17.46
CA GLN A 19 2.02 -11.91 17.31
C GLN A 19 1.03 -11.95 16.14
N SER A 20 0.23 -10.89 15.94
CA SER A 20 -0.74 -10.83 14.83
C SER A 20 -0.08 -10.62 13.47
N ARG A 21 1.19 -10.17 13.46
CA ARG A 21 1.98 -9.84 12.28
C ARG A 21 3.08 -10.85 11.97
N SER A 22 3.30 -11.85 12.83
CA SER A 22 4.42 -12.78 12.72
C SER A 22 4.37 -13.62 11.45
N LYS A 23 3.18 -13.95 10.97
CA LYS A 23 2.94 -14.68 9.71
C LYS A 23 3.51 -14.02 8.46
N TYR A 24 3.81 -12.72 8.50
CA TYR A 24 4.43 -11.99 7.39
C TYR A 24 5.96 -11.99 7.48
N PHE A 25 6.55 -12.71 8.45
CA PHE A 25 7.98 -13.02 8.45
C PHE A 25 8.31 -14.39 7.85
N ASP A 26 7.30 -15.26 7.75
CA ASP A 26 7.44 -16.64 7.29
C ASP A 26 6.51 -16.85 6.09
N PHE A 27 7.01 -16.47 4.92
CA PHE A 27 6.30 -16.58 3.66
C PHE A 27 7.27 -16.98 2.56
N GLU A 28 6.76 -17.70 1.58
CA GLU A 28 7.48 -18.03 0.36
C GLU A 28 6.68 -17.54 -0.84
N PHE A 29 7.34 -16.76 -1.70
CA PHE A 29 6.86 -16.43 -3.04
C PHE A 29 7.77 -17.12 -4.04
N TYR A 30 7.19 -17.90 -4.94
CA TYR A 30 7.97 -18.69 -5.88
C TYR A 30 8.53 -17.82 -7.02
N VAL A 31 7.68 -16.97 -7.60
CA VAL A 31 8.06 -16.07 -8.70
C VAL A 31 8.66 -14.77 -8.17
N PHE A 32 8.09 -14.23 -7.09
CA PHE A 32 8.37 -12.88 -6.62
C PHE A 32 9.26 -12.79 -5.38
N SER A 33 10.29 -13.62 -5.30
CA SER A 33 11.22 -13.63 -4.14
C SER A 33 11.84 -12.26 -3.85
N GLU A 34 12.03 -11.42 -4.88
CA GLU A 34 12.57 -10.06 -4.75
C GLU A 34 11.64 -9.09 -4.00
N LEU A 35 10.34 -9.40 -3.88
CA LEU A 35 9.40 -8.59 -3.11
C LEU A 35 9.52 -8.81 -1.60
N GLY A 36 10.27 -9.82 -1.16
CA GLY A 36 10.35 -10.17 0.25
C GLY A 36 10.89 -9.03 1.12
N GLY A 37 11.91 -8.31 0.65
CA GLY A 37 12.52 -7.20 1.39
C GLY A 37 11.52 -6.09 1.74
N ILE A 38 10.71 -5.64 0.78
CA ILE A 38 9.71 -4.60 1.00
C ILE A 38 8.53 -5.10 1.85
N VAL A 39 8.14 -6.38 1.73
CA VAL A 39 7.14 -7.01 2.59
C VAL A 39 7.59 -6.99 4.06
N PHE A 40 8.85 -7.35 4.32
CA PHE A 40 9.42 -7.27 5.67
C PHE A 40 9.43 -5.84 6.23
N GLU A 41 9.77 -4.85 5.40
CA GLU A 41 9.81 -3.45 5.83
C GLU A 41 8.41 -2.92 6.16
N ILE A 42 7.43 -3.18 5.30
CA ILE A 42 6.02 -2.82 5.56
C ILE A 42 5.53 -3.48 6.86
N ASN A 43 5.84 -4.75 7.07
CA ASN A 43 5.41 -5.47 8.28
C ASN A 43 6.02 -4.85 9.54
N LYS A 44 7.30 -4.47 9.51
CA LYS A 44 7.95 -3.73 10.61
C LYS A 44 7.28 -2.38 10.86
N CYS A 45 6.96 -1.62 9.81
CA CYS A 45 6.21 -0.38 9.95
C CYS A 45 4.86 -0.61 10.64
N LEU A 46 4.12 -1.66 10.26
CA LEU A 46 2.82 -1.97 10.87
C LEU A 46 2.94 -2.41 12.33
N ILE A 47 3.96 -3.22 12.67
CA ILE A 47 4.25 -3.60 14.06
C ILE A 47 4.52 -2.37 14.94
N LEU A 48 5.24 -1.40 14.39
CA LEU A 48 5.64 -0.18 15.10
C LEU A 48 4.63 0.97 14.98
N GLU A 49 3.49 0.74 14.34
CA GLU A 49 2.42 1.73 14.11
C GLU A 49 2.83 2.93 13.21
N PHE A 50 3.81 2.73 12.32
CA PHE A 50 4.18 3.69 11.27
C PHE A 50 3.25 3.60 10.06
N HIS A 51 1.96 3.88 10.27
CA HIS A 51 0.90 3.60 9.30
C HIS A 51 1.06 4.31 7.96
N ARG A 52 1.41 5.61 7.94
CA ARG A 52 1.63 6.34 6.68
C ARG A 52 2.78 5.74 5.87
N ALA A 53 3.89 5.42 6.54
CA ALA A 53 5.04 4.78 5.90
C ALA A 53 4.64 3.41 5.31
N SER A 54 3.86 2.62 6.06
CA SER A 54 3.38 1.33 5.56
C SER A 54 2.46 1.47 4.35
N ILE A 55 1.58 2.49 4.27
CA ILE A 55 0.75 2.73 3.08
C ILE A 55 1.63 3.12 1.88
N THR A 56 2.57 4.04 2.06
CA THR A 56 3.47 4.49 0.98
C THR A 56 4.31 3.33 0.44
N LEU A 57 4.88 2.50 1.32
CA LEU A 57 5.60 1.30 0.92
C LEU A 57 4.68 0.26 0.27
N THR A 58 3.45 0.10 0.74
CA THR A 58 2.47 -0.81 0.12
C THR A 58 2.08 -0.35 -1.29
N ASN A 59 1.97 0.96 -1.53
CA ASN A 59 1.78 1.51 -2.88
C ASN A 59 2.95 1.14 -3.80
N ASN A 60 4.19 1.26 -3.32
CA ASN A 60 5.38 0.88 -4.07
C ASN A 60 5.41 -0.64 -4.37
N LEU A 61 5.11 -1.46 -3.36
CA LEU A 61 4.99 -2.91 -3.48
C LEU A 61 3.96 -3.30 -4.55
N LEU A 62 2.77 -2.69 -4.54
CA LEU A 62 1.72 -2.96 -5.53
C LEU A 62 2.16 -2.57 -6.94
N GLU A 63 2.76 -1.40 -7.13
CA GLU A 63 3.26 -0.97 -8.44
C GLU A 63 4.33 -1.94 -8.96
N ARG A 64 5.26 -2.36 -8.09
CA ARG A 64 6.31 -3.31 -8.46
C ARG A 64 5.75 -4.69 -8.77
N LEU A 65 4.83 -5.20 -7.95
CA LEU A 65 4.14 -6.47 -8.16
C LEU A 65 3.52 -6.54 -9.55
N LEU A 66 2.67 -5.59 -9.92
CA LEU A 66 1.98 -5.64 -11.21
C LEU A 66 2.95 -5.53 -12.40
N LYS A 67 4.00 -4.71 -12.28
CA LYS A 67 5.03 -4.60 -13.33
C LYS A 67 5.83 -5.90 -13.47
N LEU A 68 6.25 -6.49 -12.35
CA LEU A 68 6.94 -7.79 -12.34
C LEU A 68 6.06 -8.90 -12.91
N SER A 69 4.77 -8.87 -12.60
CA SER A 69 3.81 -9.85 -13.13
C SER A 69 3.80 -9.85 -14.66
N LEU A 70 3.79 -8.66 -15.29
CA LEU A 70 3.87 -8.52 -16.75
C LEU A 70 5.23 -8.93 -17.30
N ILE A 71 6.32 -8.62 -16.59
CA ILE A 71 7.68 -9.00 -16.98
C ILE A 71 7.81 -10.52 -17.00
N TYR A 72 7.40 -11.20 -15.92
CA TYR A 72 7.50 -12.66 -15.80
C TYR A 72 6.49 -13.42 -16.67
N ASP A 73 5.32 -12.84 -16.97
CA ASP A 73 4.40 -13.42 -17.97
C ASP A 73 5.03 -13.48 -19.36
N GLU A 74 5.81 -12.45 -19.75
CA GLU A 74 6.47 -12.38 -21.06
C GLU A 74 7.82 -13.11 -21.10
N ALA A 75 8.64 -12.99 -20.05
CA ALA A 75 9.95 -13.63 -19.95
C ALA A 75 9.88 -15.13 -19.62
N GLY A 76 8.73 -15.59 -19.09
CA GLY A 76 8.58 -16.91 -18.48
C GLY A 76 9.24 -16.97 -17.09
N ILE A 77 8.78 -17.93 -16.28
CA ILE A 77 9.30 -18.18 -14.93
C ILE A 77 10.24 -19.39 -14.91
N GLY A 78 10.88 -19.64 -13.76
CA GLY A 78 11.74 -20.80 -13.55
C GLY A 78 13.21 -20.56 -13.90
N PRO A 79 14.06 -21.59 -13.75
CA PRO A 79 15.50 -21.47 -13.95
C PRO A 79 15.82 -21.15 -15.41
N LYS A 80 16.74 -20.21 -15.60
CA LYS A 80 17.29 -19.81 -16.91
C LYS A 80 18.81 -19.68 -16.81
N PRO A 81 19.58 -20.01 -17.85
CA PRO A 81 21.03 -19.77 -17.87
C PRO A 81 21.33 -18.30 -17.60
N VAL A 82 22.34 -18.02 -16.77
CA VAL A 82 22.67 -16.66 -16.30
C VAL A 82 23.06 -15.77 -17.47
N GLU A 83 23.76 -16.34 -18.44
CA GLU A 83 24.16 -15.72 -19.70
C GLU A 83 22.97 -15.16 -20.51
N ASP A 84 21.79 -15.77 -20.38
CA ASP A 84 20.58 -15.39 -21.13
C ASP A 84 19.74 -14.34 -20.42
N TRP A 85 20.03 -14.02 -19.14
CA TRP A 85 19.19 -13.12 -18.34
C TRP A 85 19.08 -11.73 -18.97
N GLY A 86 20.19 -11.20 -19.50
CA GLY A 86 20.21 -9.88 -20.15
C GLY A 86 19.24 -9.84 -21.34
N ALA A 87 19.33 -10.82 -22.25
CA ALA A 87 18.45 -10.89 -23.41
C ALA A 87 16.99 -11.15 -23.03
N THR A 88 16.76 -12.06 -22.07
CA THR A 88 15.43 -12.47 -21.62
C THR A 88 14.66 -11.31 -20.99
N PHE A 89 15.31 -10.53 -20.14
CA PHE A 89 14.64 -9.53 -19.32
C PHE A 89 14.71 -8.11 -19.90
N ALA A 90 15.61 -7.79 -20.83
CA ALA A 90 15.75 -6.44 -21.37
C ALA A 90 14.47 -5.94 -22.06
N GLY A 91 13.88 -6.76 -22.94
CA GLY A 91 12.65 -6.42 -23.67
C GLY A 91 11.47 -6.14 -22.71
N PRO A 92 11.08 -7.12 -21.88
CA PRO A 92 9.98 -6.96 -20.93
C PRO A 92 10.20 -5.82 -19.93
N ASN A 93 11.42 -5.64 -19.38
CA ASN A 93 11.70 -4.54 -18.46
C ASN A 93 11.51 -3.18 -19.13
N LYS A 94 12.03 -2.99 -20.35
CA LYS A 94 11.86 -1.74 -21.10
C LYS A 94 10.38 -1.45 -21.38
N LYS A 95 9.61 -2.48 -21.66
CA LYS A 95 8.19 -2.38 -22.00
C LYS A 95 7.30 -2.04 -20.80
N TYR A 96 7.62 -2.54 -19.61
CA TYR A 96 6.71 -2.47 -18.46
C TYR A 96 7.19 -1.60 -17.28
N SER A 97 8.46 -1.25 -17.17
CA SER A 97 8.96 -0.56 -15.96
C SER A 97 8.39 0.86 -15.77
N SER A 98 8.13 1.57 -16.87
CA SER A 98 7.71 2.98 -16.86
C SER A 98 6.20 3.19 -16.99
N ILE A 99 5.40 2.13 -17.13
CA ILE A 99 3.95 2.30 -17.28
C ILE A 99 3.31 2.70 -15.95
N SER A 100 2.21 3.45 -16.03
CA SER A 100 1.43 3.89 -14.87
C SER A 100 0.70 2.71 -14.21
N LEU A 101 0.37 2.84 -12.92
CA LEU A 101 -0.39 1.85 -12.17
C LEU A 101 -1.69 1.43 -12.88
N GLY A 102 -2.46 2.41 -13.39
CA GLY A 102 -3.69 2.14 -14.16
C GLY A 102 -3.44 1.27 -15.39
N ASN A 103 -2.36 1.56 -16.15
CA ASN A 103 -1.98 0.76 -17.30
C ASN A 103 -1.47 -0.64 -16.92
N SER A 104 -0.76 -0.77 -15.79
CA SER A 104 -0.36 -2.08 -15.26
C SER A 104 -1.59 -2.93 -14.90
N ILE A 105 -2.57 -2.35 -14.20
CA ILE A 105 -3.81 -3.04 -13.82
C ILE A 105 -4.55 -3.56 -15.07
N GLU A 106 -4.76 -2.69 -16.07
CA GLU A 106 -5.45 -3.07 -17.30
C GLU A 106 -4.73 -4.18 -18.06
N LYS A 107 -3.39 -4.11 -18.15
CA LYS A 107 -2.60 -5.15 -18.82
C LYS A 107 -2.63 -6.47 -18.04
N CYS A 108 -2.51 -6.44 -16.72
CA CYS A 108 -2.63 -7.64 -15.89
C CYS A 108 -4.01 -8.28 -16.06
N LYS A 109 -5.08 -7.49 -16.17
CA LYS A 109 -6.42 -8.03 -16.41
C LYS A 109 -6.52 -8.70 -17.78
N LYS A 110 -5.99 -8.06 -18.83
CA LYS A 110 -5.99 -8.62 -20.20
C LYS A 110 -5.24 -9.95 -20.31
N LEU A 111 -4.27 -10.18 -19.41
CA LEU A 111 -3.50 -11.41 -19.33
C LEU A 111 -4.05 -12.38 -18.27
N ASP A 112 -5.22 -12.10 -17.68
CA ASP A 112 -5.84 -12.90 -16.61
C ASP A 112 -4.95 -13.09 -15.36
N LEU A 113 -3.95 -12.22 -15.17
CA LEU A 113 -3.12 -12.17 -13.97
C LEU A 113 -3.90 -11.57 -12.79
N VAL A 114 -4.89 -10.70 -13.08
CA VAL A 114 -5.90 -10.25 -12.12
C VAL A 114 -7.30 -10.54 -12.64
N THR A 115 -8.25 -10.71 -11.73
CA THR A 115 -9.69 -10.88 -12.03
C THR A 115 -10.37 -9.53 -12.27
N GLU A 116 -11.57 -9.52 -12.85
CA GLU A 116 -12.37 -8.29 -12.96
C GLU A 116 -12.68 -7.66 -11.60
N LYS A 117 -12.98 -8.47 -10.58
CA LYS A 117 -13.22 -7.97 -9.22
C LYS A 117 -11.99 -7.31 -8.62
N GLU A 118 -10.82 -7.94 -8.77
CA GLU A 118 -9.55 -7.36 -8.32
C GLU A 118 -9.20 -6.08 -9.09
N LYS A 119 -9.43 -6.07 -10.42
CA LYS A 119 -9.26 -4.88 -11.25
C LYS A 119 -10.11 -3.72 -10.73
N ALA A 120 -11.42 -3.92 -10.56
CA ALA A 120 -12.32 -2.86 -10.10
C ALA A 120 -11.86 -2.30 -8.75
N PHE A 121 -11.54 -3.16 -7.79
CA PHE A 121 -11.05 -2.70 -6.50
C PHE A 121 -9.71 -1.96 -6.58
N LEU A 122 -8.75 -2.47 -7.37
CA LEU A 122 -7.46 -1.82 -7.58
C LEU A 122 -7.60 -0.44 -8.24
N PHE A 123 -8.48 -0.34 -9.24
CA PHE A 123 -8.61 0.87 -10.06
C PHE A 123 -9.47 1.93 -9.39
N ASP A 124 -10.60 1.54 -8.81
CA ASP A 124 -11.61 2.48 -8.29
C ASP A 124 -11.35 2.84 -6.84
N THR A 125 -10.74 1.93 -6.06
CA THR A 125 -10.47 2.16 -4.63
C THR A 125 -8.99 2.46 -4.38
N ILE A 126 -8.10 1.51 -4.69
CA ILE A 126 -6.69 1.62 -4.28
C ILE A 126 -5.96 2.75 -5.00
N ARG A 127 -6.10 2.85 -6.33
CA ARG A 127 -5.43 3.89 -7.12
C ARG A 127 -5.86 5.30 -6.69
N GLU A 128 -7.15 5.53 -6.49
CA GLU A 128 -7.69 6.85 -6.17
C GLU A 128 -7.51 7.22 -4.70
N LEU A 129 -7.78 6.33 -3.77
CA LEU A 129 -7.72 6.64 -2.33
C LEU A 129 -6.32 6.48 -1.77
N MET A 130 -5.74 5.27 -1.90
CA MET A 130 -4.47 4.95 -1.24
C MET A 130 -3.28 5.54 -1.99
N ARG A 131 -3.21 5.34 -3.30
CA ARG A 131 -2.08 5.79 -4.11
C ARG A 131 -2.08 7.30 -4.30
N ASN A 132 -3.15 7.90 -4.81
CA ASN A 132 -3.16 9.35 -5.02
C ASN A 132 -3.14 10.12 -3.69
N GLY A 133 -3.90 9.67 -2.68
CA GLY A 133 -3.93 10.32 -1.36
C GLY A 133 -2.58 10.37 -0.65
N PHE A 134 -1.81 9.28 -0.66
CA PHE A 134 -0.55 9.19 0.09
C PHE A 134 0.72 9.40 -0.74
N SER A 135 0.71 9.11 -2.04
CA SER A 135 1.89 9.28 -2.91
C SER A 135 1.94 10.63 -3.64
N HIS A 136 0.81 11.35 -3.75
CA HIS A 136 0.76 12.73 -4.28
C HIS A 136 0.40 13.78 -3.23
N ALA A 137 0.28 13.37 -1.97
CA ALA A 137 -0.18 14.21 -0.86
C ALA A 137 -1.52 14.92 -1.14
N ASP A 138 -2.38 14.30 -1.96
CA ASP A 138 -3.70 14.84 -2.29
C ASP A 138 -4.72 14.49 -1.20
N SER A 139 -4.80 15.35 -0.18
CA SER A 139 -5.70 15.16 0.96
C SER A 139 -7.17 15.09 0.54
N SER A 140 -7.57 15.70 -0.58
CA SER A 140 -8.96 15.72 -1.04
C SER A 140 -9.53 14.33 -1.27
N LYS A 141 -8.69 13.37 -1.69
CA LYS A 141 -9.09 11.98 -1.93
C LYS A 141 -9.48 11.26 -0.64
N ILE A 142 -8.73 11.51 0.43
CA ILE A 142 -8.98 10.91 1.75
C ILE A 142 -10.16 11.59 2.43
N LEU A 143 -10.27 12.91 2.28
CA LEU A 143 -11.28 13.73 2.96
C LEU A 143 -12.66 13.67 2.30
N ASN A 144 -12.81 13.09 1.11
CA ASN A 144 -14.07 13.08 0.37
C ASN A 144 -15.25 12.48 1.17
N GLY A 145 -14.98 11.50 2.03
CA GLY A 145 -16.00 10.84 2.88
C GLY A 145 -16.30 11.53 4.21
N ILE A 146 -15.66 12.66 4.52
CA ILE A 146 -15.81 13.39 5.80
C ILE A 146 -16.80 14.56 5.60
N PRO A 147 -17.55 15.01 6.62
CA PRO A 147 -18.33 16.24 6.51
C PRO A 147 -17.44 17.46 6.22
N ASP A 148 -17.94 18.42 5.44
CA ASP A 148 -17.19 19.66 5.17
C ASP A 148 -17.05 20.49 6.45
N GLU A 149 -18.13 20.58 7.22
CA GLU A 149 -18.22 21.42 8.40
C GLU A 149 -18.08 20.64 9.70
N THR A 150 -17.51 21.29 10.71
CA THR A 150 -17.51 20.82 12.10
C THR A 150 -17.63 22.01 13.05
N THR A 151 -18.23 21.78 14.21
CA THR A 151 -18.41 22.80 15.24
C THR A 151 -17.27 22.72 16.25
N MET A 152 -16.52 23.81 16.37
CA MET A 152 -15.51 24.01 17.41
C MET A 152 -16.03 25.00 18.46
N PHE A 153 -15.36 25.05 19.61
CA PHE A 153 -15.75 25.95 20.71
C PHE A 153 -14.62 26.95 20.98
N GLN A 154 -14.92 28.23 20.83
CA GLN A 154 -14.01 29.33 21.10
C GLN A 154 -14.25 29.88 22.51
N GLY A 155 -13.20 29.89 23.33
CA GLY A 155 -13.17 30.59 24.61
C GLY A 155 -12.31 31.85 24.55
N SER A 156 -12.52 32.77 25.50
CA SER A 156 -11.75 34.01 25.62
C SER A 156 -11.12 34.13 27.02
N PHE A 157 -9.85 34.52 27.10
CA PHE A 157 -9.24 34.84 28.40
C PHE A 157 -9.80 36.12 29.02
N SER A 158 -10.33 37.04 28.19
CA SER A 158 -10.97 38.27 28.64
C SER A 158 -12.39 38.03 29.17
N ASN A 159 -13.08 37.00 28.66
CA ASN A 159 -14.40 36.55 29.13
C ASN A 159 -14.40 35.01 29.28
N PRO A 160 -13.87 34.45 30.38
CA PRO A 160 -13.63 33.01 30.53
C PRO A 160 -14.90 32.15 30.57
N THR A 161 -16.04 32.75 30.89
CA THR A 161 -17.35 32.07 30.96
C THR A 161 -18.07 32.03 29.61
N GLU A 162 -17.59 32.77 28.62
CA GLU A 162 -18.23 32.89 27.32
C GLU A 162 -17.58 31.91 26.33
N ILE A 163 -18.23 30.76 26.12
CA ILE A 163 -17.83 29.76 25.13
C ILE A 163 -18.78 29.87 23.93
N LYS A 164 -18.24 30.14 22.74
CA LYS A 164 -19.03 30.31 21.51
C LYS A 164 -18.80 29.14 20.55
N PRO A 165 -19.86 28.51 20.01
CA PRO A 165 -19.72 27.57 18.92
C PRO A 165 -19.31 28.31 17.64
N VAL A 166 -18.33 27.78 16.91
CA VAL A 166 -17.84 28.30 15.64
C VAL A 166 -17.81 27.14 14.65
N THR A 167 -18.54 27.28 13.55
CA THR A 167 -18.50 26.33 12.45
C THR A 167 -17.28 26.61 11.58
N VAL A 168 -16.50 25.59 11.29
CA VAL A 168 -15.34 25.68 10.40
C VAL A 168 -15.36 24.58 9.35
N ASN A 169 -14.79 24.85 8.18
CA ASN A 169 -14.59 23.82 7.16
C ASN A 169 -13.33 23.00 7.49
N GLN A 170 -13.51 21.78 7.99
CA GLN A 170 -12.41 20.92 8.42
C GLN A 170 -11.56 20.39 7.27
N LYS A 171 -12.10 20.38 6.05
CA LYS A 171 -11.39 19.89 4.85
C LYS A 171 -10.39 20.89 4.30
N ILE A 172 -10.46 22.17 4.66
CA ILE A 172 -9.49 23.19 4.19
C ILE A 172 -8.45 23.57 5.25
N ILE A 173 -8.69 23.21 6.52
CA ILE A 173 -7.80 23.58 7.63
C ILE A 173 -6.66 22.56 7.75
N PRO A 174 -5.38 22.94 7.52
CA PRO A 174 -4.29 21.97 7.35
C PRO A 174 -4.05 21.02 8.53
N PHE A 175 -4.15 21.50 9.78
CA PHE A 175 -3.95 20.63 10.94
C PHE A 175 -5.08 19.61 11.10
N MET A 176 -6.32 19.96 10.73
CA MET A 176 -7.46 19.04 10.74
C MET A 176 -7.31 17.99 9.65
N GLN A 177 -6.91 18.41 8.44
CA GLN A 177 -6.54 17.48 7.37
C GLN A 177 -5.47 16.48 7.86
N ALA A 178 -4.43 16.96 8.55
CA ALA A 178 -3.38 16.10 9.07
C ALA A 178 -3.90 15.05 10.06
N VAL A 179 -4.85 15.41 10.95
CA VAL A 179 -5.50 14.48 11.88
C VAL A 179 -6.33 13.45 11.12
N HIS A 180 -7.13 13.86 10.14
CA HIS A 180 -7.95 12.93 9.35
C HIS A 180 -7.11 11.95 8.54
N ILE A 181 -6.03 12.42 7.91
CA ILE A 181 -5.09 11.55 7.18
C ILE A 181 -4.42 10.55 8.12
N GLU A 182 -4.09 10.97 9.34
CA GLU A 182 -3.52 10.08 10.35
C GLU A 182 -4.49 8.97 10.77
N ASN A 183 -5.73 9.34 11.06
CA ASN A 183 -6.76 8.38 11.46
C ASN A 183 -7.09 7.41 10.32
N PHE A 184 -7.25 7.93 9.10
CA PHE A 184 -7.43 7.09 7.92
C PHE A 184 -6.27 6.09 7.76
N ALA A 185 -5.02 6.54 7.93
CA ALA A 185 -3.88 5.66 7.82
C ALA A 185 -3.90 4.55 8.89
N LYS A 186 -4.18 4.91 10.15
CA LYS A 186 -4.32 3.96 11.26
C LYS A 186 -5.37 2.88 11.00
N GLU A 187 -6.52 3.28 10.46
CA GLU A 187 -7.66 2.38 10.20
C GLU A 187 -7.42 1.44 9.00
N ASN A 188 -6.69 1.91 7.98
CA ASN A 188 -6.68 1.23 6.68
C ASN A 188 -5.34 0.56 6.31
N ALA A 189 -4.22 1.01 6.89
CA ALA A 189 -2.89 0.53 6.50
C ALA A 189 -2.73 -1.00 6.60
N ALA A 190 -3.25 -1.56 7.69
CA ALA A 190 -3.26 -2.99 7.98
C ALA A 190 -3.96 -3.80 6.87
N ASN A 191 -5.22 -3.48 6.61
CA ASN A 191 -6.07 -4.19 5.66
C ASN A 191 -5.57 -4.03 4.22
N TYR A 192 -5.00 -2.86 3.91
CA TYR A 192 -4.43 -2.62 2.59
C TYR A 192 -3.20 -3.50 2.34
N PHE A 193 -2.27 -3.57 3.29
CA PHE A 193 -1.12 -4.47 3.17
C PHE A 193 -1.56 -5.94 3.07
N ASP A 194 -2.50 -6.37 3.92
CA ASP A 194 -3.03 -7.73 3.90
C ASP A 194 -3.63 -8.08 2.52
N TYR A 195 -4.39 -7.16 1.92
CA TYR A 195 -4.93 -7.31 0.58
C TYR A 195 -3.84 -7.46 -0.48
N VAL A 196 -2.83 -6.58 -0.48
CA VAL A 196 -1.73 -6.63 -1.46
C VAL A 196 -0.91 -7.90 -1.28
N PHE A 197 -0.64 -8.32 -0.05
CA PHE A 197 0.08 -9.56 0.23
C PHE A 197 -0.65 -10.79 -0.31
N GLU A 198 -1.97 -10.89 -0.10
CA GLU A 198 -2.76 -11.97 -0.68
C GLU A 198 -2.87 -11.87 -2.21
N LEU A 199 -2.85 -10.66 -2.77
CA LEU A 199 -2.78 -10.46 -4.21
C LEU A 199 -1.46 -11.00 -4.79
N ILE A 200 -0.32 -10.81 -4.10
CA ILE A 200 0.98 -11.39 -4.52
C ILE A 200 0.82 -12.90 -4.67
N LYS A 201 0.34 -13.60 -3.63
CA LYS A 201 0.16 -15.06 -3.65
C LYS A 201 -0.73 -15.53 -4.80
N LYS A 202 -1.83 -14.83 -5.05
CA LYS A 202 -2.76 -15.18 -6.14
C LYS A 202 -2.11 -15.02 -7.51
N ILE A 203 -1.38 -13.93 -7.73
CA ILE A 203 -0.70 -13.71 -9.00
C ILE A 203 0.45 -14.71 -9.19
N ASP A 204 1.19 -14.99 -8.11
CA ASP A 204 2.26 -16.00 -8.08
C ASP A 204 1.73 -17.36 -8.58
N GLN A 205 0.62 -17.81 -8.01
CA GLN A 205 -0.04 -19.05 -8.42
C GLN A 205 -0.54 -19.01 -9.88
N ARG A 206 -1.12 -17.89 -10.32
CA ARG A 206 -1.61 -17.74 -11.71
C ARG A 206 -0.46 -17.84 -12.73
N LEU A 207 0.71 -17.28 -12.42
CA LEU A 207 1.90 -17.38 -13.26
C LEU A 207 2.44 -18.82 -13.32
N ILE A 208 2.44 -19.51 -12.18
CA ILE A 208 2.83 -20.93 -12.09
C ILE A 208 1.90 -21.80 -12.94
N ASP A 209 0.58 -21.66 -12.76
CA ASP A 209 -0.41 -22.46 -13.47
C ASP A 209 -0.35 -22.23 -14.98
N ARG A 210 -0.07 -20.99 -15.40
CA ARG A 210 0.08 -20.63 -16.81
C ARG A 210 1.34 -21.26 -17.41
N ASN A 211 2.49 -21.18 -16.73
CA ASN A 211 3.72 -21.79 -17.24
C ASN A 211 3.64 -23.32 -17.30
N LYS A 212 2.89 -23.97 -16.41
CA LYS A 212 2.64 -25.42 -16.51
C LYS A 212 1.82 -25.81 -17.74
N LYS A 213 0.87 -24.96 -18.17
CA LYS A 213 0.04 -25.22 -19.36
C LYS A 213 0.80 -25.05 -20.68
N THR A 214 1.83 -24.21 -20.71
CA THR A 214 2.62 -23.95 -21.93
C THR A 214 3.73 -24.98 -22.17
N SER A 215 4.04 -25.83 -21.17
CA SER A 215 5.08 -26.86 -21.23
C SER A 215 4.56 -28.25 -21.65
N ILE A 216 3.32 -28.34 -22.16
CA ILE A 216 2.69 -29.53 -22.74
C ILE A 216 2.50 -29.29 -24.24
#